data_AF-A0A2N2NCU6-F1
#
_entry.id   AF-A0A2N2NCU6-F1
#
_cell.length_a   1.000
_cell.length_b   1.000
_cell.length_c   1.000
_cell.angle_alpha   90.00
_cell.angle_beta   90.00
_cell.angle_gamma   90.00
#
_symmetry.space_group_name_H-M   'P 1'
#
loop_
_entity.id
_entity.type
_entity.pdbx_description
1 polymer ?
#
loop_
_entity_poly.entity_id
_entity_poly.type
_entity_poly.pdbx_seq_one_letter_code
_entity_poly.pdbx_strand_id
1 'polypeptide(L)'
;MGSTASVLELAQCIWVDNALNIVISGATGTGKSYLACAFGVAACKLGYSVRYLHSARFLHLLSMARKDGSYLSLLRSLSKNDILIMDDWMRDPIQLSAAQDLLELFDDRFGILPPSLSLKSPSLIGMPDSLILL
;
A
#
# COMPACT_ATOMS: atom_id res chain seq x y z
N MET A 1 16.86 -7.99 -11.14
CA MET A 1 17.82 -7.35 -10.23
C MET A 1 17.02 -6.42 -9.33
N GLY A 2 16.73 -6.83 -8.09
CA GLY A 2 16.07 -5.95 -7.14
C GLY A 2 17.09 -4.91 -6.67
N SER A 3 16.80 -3.63 -6.87
CA SER A 3 17.61 -2.54 -6.29
C SER A 3 17.57 -2.68 -4.77
N THR A 4 18.70 -3.02 -4.15
CA THR A 4 18.84 -3.05 -2.70
C THR A 4 19.03 -1.63 -2.20
N ALA A 5 17.94 -0.88 -2.06
CA ALA A 5 17.97 0.43 -1.41
C ALA A 5 18.34 0.25 0.06
N SER A 6 19.26 1.07 0.56
CA SER A 6 19.62 1.07 1.97
C SER A 6 18.48 1.65 2.81
N VAL A 7 18.31 1.18 4.05
CA VAL A 7 17.27 1.69 4.97
C VAL A 7 17.38 3.21 5.16
N LEU A 8 18.60 3.76 5.06
CA LEU A 8 18.86 5.19 5.16
C LEU A 8 18.30 5.97 3.97
N GLU A 9 18.42 5.45 2.75
CA GLU A 9 17.85 6.08 1.54
C GLU A 9 16.33 6.09 1.59
N LEU A 10 15.70 5.01 2.06
CA LEU A 10 14.25 4.94 2.22
C LEU A 10 13.75 5.95 3.28
N ALA A 11 14.54 6.24 4.31
CA ALA A 11 14.21 7.23 5.34
C ALA A 11 14.20 8.67 4.81
N GLN A 12 14.89 8.95 3.70
CA GLN A 12 14.89 10.27 3.07
C GLN A 12 13.59 10.57 2.29
N CYS A 13 12.68 9.61 2.16
CA CYS A 13 11.40 9.74 1.48
C CYS A 13 11.48 10.17 -0.01
N ILE A 14 12.67 10.11 -0.62
CA ILE A 14 12.90 10.41 -2.04
C ILE A 14 12.04 9.50 -2.95
N TRP A 15 11.71 8.30 -2.48
CA TRP A 15 10.83 7.38 -3.19
C TRP A 15 9.39 7.92 -3.34
N VAL A 16 8.93 8.75 -2.41
CA VAL A 16 7.61 9.39 -2.46
C VAL A 16 7.56 10.39 -3.62
N ASP A 17 8.59 11.23 -3.75
CA ASP A 17 8.71 12.21 -4.84
C ASP A 17 8.83 11.55 -6.22
N ASN A 18 9.43 10.36 -6.27
CA ASN A 18 9.54 9.56 -7.49
C ASN A 18 8.31 8.67 -7.77
N ALA A 19 7.25 8.79 -6.97
CA ALA A 19 6.04 7.96 -7.07
C ALA A 19 6.34 6.45 -7.09
N LEU A 20 7.32 6.02 -6.28
CA LEU A 20 7.74 4.62 -6.17
C LEU A 20 7.04 3.93 -5.00
N ASN A 21 6.52 2.73 -5.26
CA ASN A 21 5.99 1.87 -4.19
C ASN A 21 7.12 1.08 -3.53
N ILE A 22 7.06 0.93 -2.21
CA ILE A 22 7.99 0.08 -1.46
C ILE A 22 7.27 -1.16 -0.98
N VAL A 23 7.85 -2.32 -1.26
CA VAL A 23 7.41 -3.59 -0.69
C VAL A 23 8.46 -4.05 0.30
N ILE A 24 8.07 -4.18 1.57
CA ILE A 24 8.90 -4.74 2.63
C ILE A 24 8.45 -6.18 2.85
N SER A 25 9.29 -7.14 2.46
CA SER A 25 9.05 -8.57 2.66
C SER A 25 10.10 -9.17 3.59
N GLY A 26 9.67 -10.11 4.44
CA GLY A 26 10.53 -10.78 5.40
C GLY A 26 9.71 -11.63 6.36
N ALA A 27 10.34 -12.52 7.12
CA ALA A 27 9.63 -13.42 8.04
C ALA A 27 8.77 -12.67 9.09
N THR A 28 7.69 -13.29 9.56
CA THR A 28 6.89 -12.78 10.68
C THR A 28 7.79 -12.45 11.88
N GLY A 29 7.59 -11.30 12.52
CA GLY A 29 8.36 -10.87 13.69
C GLY A 29 9.67 -10.13 13.39
N THR A 30 10.05 -9.92 12.13
CA THR A 30 11.27 -9.15 11.77
C THR A 30 11.12 -7.63 11.86
N GLY A 31 9.99 -7.13 12.37
CA GLY A 31 9.76 -5.68 12.53
C GLY A 31 9.35 -4.94 11.26
N LYS A 32 8.76 -5.61 10.25
CA LYS A 32 8.25 -4.97 9.03
C LYS A 32 7.28 -3.82 9.33
N SER A 33 6.29 -4.07 10.19
CA SER A 33 5.33 -3.06 10.65
C SER A 33 6.02 -1.91 11.38
N TYR A 34 7.09 -2.20 12.13
CA TYR A 34 7.90 -1.17 12.79
C TYR A 34 8.63 -0.29 11.77
N LEU A 35 9.26 -0.87 10.76
CA LEU A 35 9.91 -0.13 9.68
C LEU A 35 8.92 0.72 8.89
N ALA A 36 7.75 0.17 8.58
CA ALA A 36 6.68 0.91 7.91
C ALA A 36 6.24 2.13 8.72
N CYS A 37 5.96 1.95 10.01
CA CYS A 37 5.64 3.07 10.90
C CYS A 37 6.80 4.07 11.02
N ALA A 38 8.05 3.62 11.07
CA ALA A 38 9.21 4.50 11.12
C ALA A 38 9.33 5.36 9.85
N PHE A 39 9.12 4.77 8.67
CA PHE A 39 9.06 5.52 7.42
C PHE A 39 7.86 6.47 7.38
N GLY A 40 6.69 6.05 7.84
CA GLY A 40 5.52 6.91 7.95
C GLY A 40 5.76 8.12 8.85
N VAL A 41 6.40 7.92 10.01
CA VAL A 41 6.77 9.02 10.91
C VAL A 41 7.81 9.94 10.27
N ALA A 42 8.80 9.39 9.55
CA ALA A 42 9.78 10.19 8.83
C ALA A 42 9.12 11.06 7.75
N ALA A 43 8.20 10.48 6.97
CA ALA A 43 7.43 11.20 5.96
C ALA A 43 6.53 12.28 6.57
N CYS A 44 5.84 11.99 7.69
CA CYS A 44 5.07 13.01 8.42
C CYS A 44 5.94 14.19 8.87
N LYS A 45 7.19 13.94 9.29
CA LYS A 45 8.14 15.01 9.67
C LYS A 45 8.56 15.88 8.48
N LEU A 46 8.53 15.32 7.28
CA LEU A 46 8.81 16.02 6.02
C LEU A 46 7.57 16.71 5.44
N GLY A 47 6.41 16.60 6.11
CA GLY A 47 5.16 17.27 5.71
C GLY A 47 4.23 16.43 4.84
N TYR A 48 4.58 15.17 4.54
CA TYR A 48 3.70 14.29 3.79
C TYR A 48 2.54 13.78 4.66
N SER A 49 1.38 13.65 4.04
CA SER A 49 0.20 13.06 4.63
C SER A 49 0.26 11.53 4.52
N VAL A 50 0.34 10.85 5.67
CA VAL A 50 0.48 9.40 5.74
C VAL A 50 -0.75 8.77 6.38
N ARG A 51 -1.24 7.68 5.79
CA ARG A 51 -2.34 6.90 6.35
C ARG A 51 -1.97 5.43 6.48
N TYR A 52 -2.11 4.93 7.70
CA TYR A 52 -1.91 3.52 8.01
C TYR A 52 -3.23 2.74 7.90
N LEU A 53 -3.19 1.64 7.16
CA LEU A 53 -4.31 0.75 6.86
C LEU A 53 -3.89 -0.69 7.17
N HIS A 54 -4.65 -1.35 8.03
CA HIS A 54 -4.51 -2.79 8.21
C HIS A 54 -5.37 -3.50 7.16
N SER A 55 -4.76 -4.35 6.34
CA SER A 55 -5.37 -4.90 5.11
C SER A 55 -6.74 -5.54 5.35
N ALA A 56 -6.88 -6.42 6.34
CA ALA A 56 -8.13 -7.11 6.63
C ALA A 56 -9.27 -6.13 7.01
N ARG A 57 -8.95 -5.12 7.84
CA ARG A 57 -9.92 -4.09 8.23
C ARG A 57 -10.28 -3.18 7.05
N PHE A 58 -9.30 -2.90 6.20
CA PHE A 58 -9.52 -2.07 5.01
C PHE A 58 -10.44 -2.75 4.00
N LEU A 59 -10.23 -4.04 3.71
CA LEU A 59 -11.11 -4.81 2.84
C LEU A 59 -12.55 -4.89 3.38
N HIS A 60 -12.71 -5.04 4.69
CA HIS A 60 -14.03 -4.99 5.32
C HIS A 60 -14.70 -3.61 5.14
N LEU A 61 -13.95 -2.52 5.32
CA LEU A 61 -14.44 -1.17 5.08
C LEU A 61 -14.85 -0.93 3.63
N LEU A 62 -14.08 -1.42 2.65
CA LEU A 62 -14.43 -1.34 1.23
C LEU A 62 -15.76 -2.07 0.92
N SER A 63 -15.92 -3.28 1.47
CA SER A 63 -17.16 -4.06 1.32
C SER A 63 -18.38 -3.36 1.91
N MET A 64 -18.23 -2.70 3.07
CA MET A 64 -19.29 -1.89 3.66
C MET A 64 -19.58 -0.63 2.81
N ALA A 65 -18.53 0.07 2.38
CA ALA A 65 -18.63 1.30 1.60
C ALA A 65 -19.30 1.09 0.22
N ARG A 66 -19.13 -0.11 -0.36
CA ARG A 66 -19.85 -0.53 -1.57
C ARG A 66 -21.35 -0.70 -1.30
N LYS A 67 -21.74 -1.24 -0.15
CA LYS A 67 -23.14 -1.50 0.21
C LYS A 67 -23.90 -0.24 0.61
N ASP A 68 -23.23 0.72 1.25
CA ASP A 68 -23.84 1.98 1.69
C ASP A 68 -23.69 3.13 0.66
N GLY A 69 -22.99 2.90 -0.45
CA GLY A 69 -22.76 3.87 -1.52
C GLY A 69 -21.66 4.91 -1.22
N SER A 70 -20.97 4.81 -0.08
CA SER A 70 -19.88 5.72 0.32
C SER A 70 -18.52 5.38 -0.30
N TYR A 71 -18.43 4.32 -1.11
CA TYR A 71 -17.21 3.83 -1.76
C TYR A 71 -16.36 4.93 -2.42
N LEU A 72 -16.97 5.75 -3.29
CA LEU A 72 -16.25 6.84 -3.97
C LEU A 72 -15.78 7.95 -3.03
N SER A 73 -16.43 8.12 -1.88
CA SER A 73 -15.99 9.06 -0.85
C SER A 73 -14.79 8.51 -0.07
N LEU A 74 -14.81 7.21 0.21
CA LEU A 74 -13.68 6.51 0.83
C LEU A 74 -12.45 6.57 -0.08
N LEU A 75 -12.58 6.22 -1.37
CA LEU A 75 -11.49 6.33 -2.35
C LEU A 75 -10.92 7.75 -2.40
N ARG A 76 -11.78 8.77 -2.58
CA ARG A 76 -11.33 10.18 -2.56
C ARG A 76 -10.64 10.59 -1.28
N SER A 77 -11.05 10.04 -0.13
CA SER A 77 -10.36 10.31 1.14
C SER A 77 -8.98 9.64 1.21
N LEU A 78 -8.80 8.50 0.55
CA LEU A 78 -7.53 7.79 0.49
C LEU A 78 -6.58 8.45 -0.49
N SER A 79 -7.05 8.87 -1.66
CA SER A 79 -6.25 9.54 -2.71
C SER A 79 -5.72 10.92 -2.29
N LYS A 80 -6.27 11.53 -1.23
CA LYS A 80 -5.74 12.76 -0.61
C LYS A 80 -4.47 12.58 0.22
N ASN A 81 -4.16 11.35 0.64
CA ASN A 81 -2.94 11.10 1.42
C ASN A 81 -1.79 10.91 0.44
N ASP A 82 -0.59 11.35 0.75
CA ASP A 82 0.57 11.12 -0.10
C ASP A 82 1.00 9.65 -0.01
N ILE A 83 0.97 9.07 1.19
CA ILE A 83 1.43 7.70 1.45
C ILE A 83 0.32 6.87 2.11
N LEU A 84 0.07 5.66 1.59
CA LEU A 84 -0.72 4.63 2.25
C LEU A 84 0.19 3.49 2.70
N ILE A 85 0.22 3.27 4.01
CA ILE A 85 0.88 2.12 4.60
C ILE A 85 -0.13 1.00 4.72
N MET A 86 0.08 -0.10 4.01
CA MET A 86 -0.79 -1.25 4.05
C MET A 86 -0.10 -2.44 4.72
N ASP A 87 -0.49 -2.70 5.96
CA ASP A 87 0.09 -3.74 6.81
C ASP A 87 -0.72 -5.05 6.74
N ASP A 88 -0.05 -6.16 7.03
CA ASP A 88 -0.59 -7.53 6.95
C ASP A 88 -1.23 -7.83 5.59
N TRP A 89 -0.58 -7.38 4.51
CA TRP A 89 -1.06 -7.65 3.16
C TRP A 89 -0.99 -9.14 2.87
N MET A 90 -2.10 -9.69 2.38
CA MET A 90 -2.18 -11.06 1.87
C MET A 90 -1.94 -12.18 2.89
N ARG A 91 -2.07 -11.87 4.19
CA ARG A 91 -2.07 -12.88 5.26
C ARG A 91 -3.22 -13.87 5.10
N ASP A 92 -4.39 -13.38 4.69
CA ASP A 92 -5.59 -14.16 4.41
C ASP A 92 -5.91 -14.15 2.91
N PRO A 93 -6.54 -15.21 2.37
CA PRO A 93 -6.96 -15.25 0.98
C PRO A 93 -7.95 -14.13 0.67
N ILE A 94 -7.58 -13.27 -0.28
CA ILE A 94 -8.38 -12.15 -0.73
C ILE A 94 -9.51 -12.66 -1.63
N GLN A 95 -10.74 -12.25 -1.37
CA GLN A 95 -11.90 -12.54 -2.22
C GLN A 95 -11.78 -11.81 -3.56
N LEU A 96 -12.30 -12.39 -4.65
CA LEU A 96 -12.18 -11.79 -5.99
C LEU A 96 -12.74 -10.36 -6.06
N SER A 97 -13.85 -10.08 -5.37
CA SER A 97 -14.44 -8.74 -5.28
C SER A 97 -13.50 -7.74 -4.59
N ALA A 98 -12.88 -8.15 -3.49
CA ALA A 98 -11.91 -7.33 -2.77
C ALA A 98 -10.66 -7.05 -3.62
N ALA A 99 -10.22 -8.01 -4.43
CA ALA A 99 -9.11 -7.81 -5.36
C ALA A 99 -9.45 -6.78 -6.46
N GLN A 100 -10.69 -6.79 -6.96
CA GLN A 100 -11.17 -5.78 -7.92
C GLN A 100 -11.25 -4.39 -7.29
N ASP A 101 -11.75 -4.28 -6.06
CA ASP A 101 -11.82 -2.99 -5.34
C ASP A 101 -10.43 -2.39 -5.09
N LEU A 102 -9.44 -3.24 -4.80
CA LEU A 102 -8.04 -2.83 -4.65
C LEU A 102 -7.44 -2.37 -5.97
N LEU A 103 -7.76 -3.05 -7.08
CA LEU A 103 -7.31 -2.67 -8.41
C LEU A 103 -7.87 -1.29 -8.81
N GLU A 104 -9.14 -1.03 -8.51
CA GLU A 104 -9.76 0.28 -8.75
C GLU A 104 -9.12 1.40 -7.90
N LEU A 105 -8.79 1.12 -6.63
CA LEU A 105 -8.02 2.05 -5.78
C LEU A 105 -6.63 2.32 -6.35
N PHE A 106 -5.95 1.29 -6.83
CA PHE A 106 -4.65 1.42 -7.48
C PHE A 106 -4.79 2.28 -8.74
N ASP A 107 -5.76 2.02 -9.60
CA ASP A 107 -5.97 2.80 -10.82
C ASP A 107 -6.28 4.28 -10.51
N ASP A 108 -7.08 4.58 -9.48
CA ASP A 108 -7.40 5.96 -9.06
C ASP A 108 -6.14 6.72 -8.55
N ARG A 109 -5.26 6.02 -7.81
CA ARG A 109 -3.97 6.59 -7.37
C ARG A 109 -2.93 6.66 -8.48
N PHE A 110 -2.88 5.66 -9.34
CA PHE A 110 -1.88 5.48 -10.39
C PHE A 110 -2.34 5.99 -11.76
N GLY A 111 -3.33 6.87 -11.83
CA GLY A 111 -3.79 7.56 -13.05
C GLY A 111 -2.71 8.35 -13.83
N ILE A 112 -1.41 8.12 -13.57
CA ILE A 112 -0.22 8.70 -14.19
C ILE A 112 0.89 7.64 -14.49
N LEU A 113 0.67 6.32 -14.33
CA LEU A 113 1.64 5.30 -14.78
C LEU A 113 1.17 4.61 -16.09
N PRO A 114 2.09 4.34 -17.03
CA PRO A 114 1.75 3.78 -18.34
C PRO A 114 1.19 2.36 -18.22
N PRO A 115 0.38 1.91 -19.20
CA PRO A 115 -0.26 0.59 -19.24
C PRO A 115 0.70 -0.62 -19.29
N SER A 116 2.00 -0.39 -19.17
CA SER A 116 3.03 -1.43 -19.10
C SER A 116 3.23 -2.05 -17.72
N LEU A 117 2.69 -1.46 -16.65
CA LEU A 117 2.70 -2.05 -15.31
C LEU A 117 1.38 -2.80 -15.02
N SER A 118 0.89 -3.50 -16.04
CA SER A 118 0.09 -4.70 -15.82
C SER A 118 0.88 -5.58 -14.85
N LEU A 119 0.29 -5.89 -13.68
CA LEU A 119 0.80 -6.81 -12.67
C LEU A 119 1.19 -8.16 -13.31
N LYS A 120 2.34 -8.21 -13.97
CA LYS A 120 3.05 -9.43 -14.35
C LYS A 120 3.95 -9.81 -13.19
N SER A 121 3.32 -10.16 -12.09
CA SER A 121 3.95 -10.87 -10.99
C SER A 121 2.84 -11.66 -10.29
N PRO A 122 2.58 -12.90 -10.72
CA PRO A 122 1.77 -13.84 -9.96
C PRO A 122 2.37 -14.13 -8.57
N SER A 123 3.59 -13.66 -8.31
CA SER A 123 4.38 -13.90 -7.10
C SER A 123 4.05 -13.01 -5.90
N LEU A 124 3.27 -11.94 -6.05
CA LEU A 124 2.76 -11.19 -4.88
C LEU A 124 1.52 -11.87 -4.28
N ILE A 125 0.84 -12.71 -5.07
CA ILE A 125 -0.36 -13.45 -4.66
C ILE A 125 0.09 -14.72 -3.94
N GLY A 126 0.22 -14.64 -2.61
CA GLY A 126 0.57 -15.80 -1.77
C GLY A 126 1.87 -15.68 -0.98
N MET A 127 2.43 -14.48 -0.84
CA MET A 127 3.51 -14.25 0.14
C MET A 127 2.90 -13.93 1.51
N PRO A 128 3.04 -14.82 2.51
CA PRO A 128 2.32 -14.73 3.77
C PRO A 128 2.68 -13.49 4.62
N ASP A 129 3.82 -12.85 4.33
CA ASP A 129 4.44 -11.84 5.20
C ASP A 129 4.93 -10.59 4.44
N SER A 130 4.11 -10.00 3.57
CA SER A 130 4.48 -8.78 2.83
C SER A 130 3.76 -7.54 3.38
N LEU A 131 4.47 -6.42 3.46
CA LEU A 131 3.92 -5.11 3.76
C LEU A 131 4.15 -4.20 2.55
N ILE A 132 3.12 -3.46 2.14
CA ILE A 132 3.20 -2.57 0.98
C ILE A 132 3.01 -1.12 1.45
N LEU A 133 3.97 -0.27 1.08
CA LEU A 133 3.88 1.18 1.17
C LEU A 133 3.57 1.70 -0.24
N LEU A 134 2.40 2.32 -0.38
CA LEU A 134 1.82 2.88 -1.61
C LEU A 134 1.66 4.40 -1.51
#